data_AF-A0A937P936-F1
#
_entry.id   AF-A0A937P936-F1
#
_cell.length_a   1.000
_cell.length_b   1.000
_cell.length_c   1.000
_cell.angle_alpha   90.00
_cell.angle_beta   90.00
_cell.angle_gamma   90.00
#
_symmetry.space_group_name_H-M   'P 1'
#
loop_
_entity.id
_entity.type
_entity.pdbx_description
1 polymer ?
#
loop_
_entity_poly.entity_id
_entity_poly.type
_entity_poly.pdbx_seq_one_letter_code
_entity_poly.pdbx_strand_id
1 'polypeptide(L)'
;MENKETLLVDSFHENLLLTIEDLKNILQTASRMTVFRKLKHLPYKTSYSHCGKYYTLDSIANYDNNGIWAYNQIYFSKFGTLKNTVLHHIEKSIMGFTCYELEEFLRIPVHNTVSDLWRNSIINREQIAREYIYLSVEKGDTQFELRKQYIISKNRGVTEESTDEYLALFMSLLNEKQKRLFAGYESMKLGYGGDDKISQKTGLNVKTVSRGRKELISKNVDIDRIREKGAGRPSLKKTKKS
;
A
#
# COMPACT_ATOMS: atom_id res chain seq x y z
N MET A 1 24.98 -7.88 42.59
CA MET A 1 24.16 -7.21 41.56
C MET A 1 23.66 -8.17 40.48
N GLU A 2 24.32 -9.31 40.26
CA GLU A 2 23.92 -10.40 39.33
C GLU A 2 22.52 -10.99 39.57
N ASN A 3 22.11 -11.15 40.82
CA ASN A 3 20.90 -11.90 41.19
C ASN A 3 19.61 -11.42 40.47
N LYS A 4 19.44 -10.11 40.26
CA LYS A 4 18.22 -9.58 39.62
C LYS A 4 18.15 -9.82 38.11
N GLU A 5 19.29 -9.93 37.42
CA GLU A 5 19.32 -10.21 35.98
C GLU A 5 19.12 -11.70 35.71
N THR A 6 19.72 -12.56 36.52
CA THR A 6 19.45 -14.00 36.51
C THR A 6 17.96 -14.27 36.76
N LEU A 7 17.36 -13.62 37.77
CA LEU A 7 15.93 -13.74 38.05
C LEU A 7 15.04 -13.37 36.84
N LEU A 8 15.41 -12.33 36.08
CA LEU A 8 14.69 -11.96 34.87
C LEU A 8 14.81 -13.04 33.79
N VAL A 9 16.02 -13.56 33.58
CA VAL A 9 16.28 -14.62 32.60
C VAL A 9 15.45 -15.86 32.93
N ASP A 10 15.48 -16.30 34.19
CA ASP A 10 14.70 -17.45 34.66
C ASP A 10 13.19 -17.21 34.46
N SER A 11 12.71 -16.01 34.80
CA SER A 11 11.30 -15.63 34.61
C SER A 11 10.88 -15.65 33.14
N PHE A 12 11.77 -15.28 32.21
CA PHE A 12 11.50 -15.37 30.76
C PHE A 12 11.48 -16.82 30.26
N HIS A 13 12.26 -17.72 30.87
CA HIS A 13 12.22 -19.14 30.54
C HIS A 13 10.94 -19.82 31.04
N GLU A 14 10.40 -19.40 32.17
CA GLU A 14 9.09 -19.85 32.66
C GLU A 14 7.94 -19.23 31.86
N ASN A 15 8.03 -17.94 31.57
CA ASN A 15 7.02 -17.17 30.86
C ASN A 15 7.67 -16.44 29.69
N LEU A 16 7.53 -17.02 28.50
CA LEU A 16 8.18 -16.55 27.26
C LEU A 16 7.97 -15.05 27.01
N LEU A 17 6.81 -14.51 27.38
CA LEU A 17 6.46 -13.11 27.23
C LEU A 17 6.10 -12.47 28.57
N LEU A 18 6.71 -11.34 28.87
CA LEU A 18 6.42 -10.54 30.07
C LEU A 18 5.98 -9.13 29.69
N THR A 19 5.08 -8.54 30.48
CA THR A 19 4.71 -7.12 30.38
C THR A 19 5.56 -6.27 31.32
N ILE A 20 5.45 -4.95 31.18
CA ILE A 20 6.15 -4.03 32.08
C ILE A 20 5.73 -4.18 33.56
N GLU A 21 4.48 -4.56 33.83
CA GLU A 21 4.00 -4.78 35.20
C GLU A 21 4.54 -6.08 35.79
N ASP A 22 4.64 -7.14 34.99
CA ASP A 22 5.28 -8.40 35.43
C ASP A 22 6.75 -8.16 35.80
N LEU A 23 7.48 -7.43 34.95
CA LEU A 23 8.88 -7.09 35.18
C LEU A 23 9.08 -6.21 36.42
N LYS A 24 8.16 -5.28 36.70
CA LYS A 24 8.17 -4.49 37.94
C LYS A 24 7.98 -5.37 39.18
N ASN A 25 7.04 -6.31 39.12
CA ASN A 25 6.76 -7.25 40.20
C ASN A 25 7.97 -8.16 40.48
N ILE A 26 8.57 -8.73 39.42
CA ILE A 26 9.77 -9.56 39.52
C ILE A 26 10.94 -8.80 40.14
N LEU A 27 11.18 -7.56 39.70
CA LEU A 27 12.29 -6.74 40.20
C LEU A 27 11.99 -6.05 41.54
N GLN A 28 10.76 -6.17 42.04
CA GLN A 28 10.21 -5.49 43.22
C GLN A 28 10.47 -3.98 43.14
N THR A 29 10.04 -3.36 42.05
CA THR A 29 10.25 -1.92 41.81
C THR A 29 9.02 -1.28 41.17
N ALA A 30 8.66 -0.08 41.63
CA ALA A 30 7.66 0.74 40.96
C ALA A 30 8.23 1.50 39.73
N SER A 31 9.56 1.60 39.62
CA SER A 31 10.23 2.43 38.61
C SER A 31 10.39 1.72 37.27
N ARG A 32 9.70 2.23 36.25
CA ARG A 32 9.87 1.79 34.85
C ARG A 32 11.31 1.93 34.36
N MET A 33 12.00 2.98 34.78
CA MET A 33 13.40 3.23 34.38
C MET A 33 14.36 2.20 34.96
N THR A 34 14.09 1.70 36.17
CA THR A 34 14.88 0.61 36.76
C THR A 34 14.73 -0.68 35.95
N VAL A 35 13.50 -1.00 35.52
CA VAL A 35 13.24 -2.15 34.65
C VAL A 35 14.03 -2.03 33.34
N PHE A 36 13.91 -0.91 32.64
CA PHE A 36 14.61 -0.74 31.36
C PHE A 36 16.12 -0.73 31.50
N ARG A 37 16.66 -0.13 32.56
CA ARG A 37 18.10 -0.20 32.85
C ARG A 37 18.56 -1.66 32.99
N LYS A 38 17.79 -2.50 33.68
CA LYS A 38 18.09 -3.92 33.84
C LYS A 38 17.92 -4.72 32.55
N LEU A 39 16.83 -4.52 31.82
CA LEU A 39 16.63 -5.15 30.51
C LEU A 39 17.75 -4.80 29.52
N LYS A 40 18.31 -3.58 29.58
CA LYS A 40 19.40 -3.16 28.68
C LYS A 40 20.69 -3.97 28.83
N HIS A 41 20.86 -4.70 29.93
CA HIS A 41 21.97 -5.64 30.12
C HIS A 41 21.70 -7.01 29.47
N LEU A 42 20.48 -7.25 29.01
CA LEU A 42 20.06 -8.50 28.38
C LEU A 42 19.81 -8.27 26.88
N PRO A 43 19.99 -9.29 26.03
CA PRO A 43 19.59 -9.24 24.62
C PRO A 43 18.06 -9.37 24.51
N TYR A 44 17.30 -8.40 25.02
CA TYR A 44 15.85 -8.43 25.00
C TYR A 44 15.26 -7.88 23.69
N LYS A 45 14.03 -8.27 23.40
CA LYS A 45 13.21 -7.75 22.30
C LYS A 45 11.88 -7.24 22.84
N THR A 46 11.34 -6.26 22.13
CA THR A 46 10.01 -5.69 22.40
C THR A 46 9.11 -6.02 21.22
N SER A 47 7.85 -6.34 21.48
CA SER A 47 6.89 -6.61 20.42
C SER A 47 6.74 -5.37 19.53
N TYR A 48 6.75 -5.53 18.21
CA TYR A 48 6.40 -4.41 17.34
C TYR A 48 4.87 -4.24 17.24
N SER A 49 4.12 -5.28 17.61
CA SER A 49 2.67 -5.27 17.79
C SER A 49 2.27 -4.78 19.19
N HIS A 50 0.96 -4.59 19.41
CA HIS A 50 0.39 -4.23 20.72
C HIS A 50 1.05 -3.02 21.38
N CYS A 51 1.52 -2.06 20.57
CA CYS A 51 2.21 -0.85 21.02
C CYS A 51 3.46 -1.12 21.89
N GLY A 52 4.19 -2.21 21.64
CA GLY A 52 5.40 -2.53 22.41
C GLY A 52 5.16 -2.96 23.85
N LYS A 53 4.00 -3.57 24.12
CA LYS A 53 3.59 -4.01 25.45
C LYS A 53 4.38 -5.23 25.96
N TYR A 54 4.84 -6.10 25.07
CA TYR A 54 5.42 -7.38 25.45
C TYR A 54 6.93 -7.41 25.23
N TYR A 55 7.62 -8.06 26.16
CA TYR A 55 9.07 -8.23 26.17
C TYR A 55 9.41 -9.72 26.19
N THR A 56 10.57 -10.06 25.60
CA THR A 56 11.12 -11.42 25.53
C THR A 56 12.64 -11.34 25.43
N LEU A 57 13.34 -12.45 25.62
CA LEU A 57 14.75 -12.59 25.24
C LEU A 57 14.87 -12.97 23.76
N ASP A 58 15.91 -12.48 23.09
CA ASP A 58 16.22 -12.81 21.70
C ASP A 58 16.55 -14.30 21.52
N SER A 59 17.16 -14.92 22.53
CA SER A 59 17.47 -16.36 22.57
C SER A 59 16.24 -17.26 22.59
N ILE A 60 15.09 -16.74 23.02
CA ILE A 60 13.81 -17.47 23.10
C ILE A 60 13.00 -17.32 21.81
N ALA A 61 13.22 -16.24 21.07
CA ALA A 61 12.41 -15.90 19.90
C ALA A 61 12.69 -16.84 18.72
N ASN A 62 11.65 -17.55 18.26
CA ASN A 62 11.74 -18.45 17.11
C ASN A 62 11.36 -17.70 15.82
N TYR A 63 12.33 -16.98 15.25
CA TYR A 63 12.12 -16.20 14.03
C TYR A 63 11.95 -17.07 12.78
N ASP A 64 11.02 -16.68 11.92
CA ASP A 64 10.87 -17.22 10.58
C ASP A 64 11.93 -16.67 9.60
N ASN A 65 11.81 -17.05 8.32
CA ASN A 65 12.71 -16.60 7.25
C ASN A 65 12.68 -15.08 7.03
N ASN A 66 11.62 -14.40 7.44
CA ASN A 66 11.50 -12.94 7.39
C ASN A 66 12.05 -12.28 8.66
N GLY A 67 12.59 -13.03 9.62
CA GLY A 67 13.05 -12.50 10.89
C GLY A 67 11.89 -12.08 11.80
N ILE A 68 10.71 -12.65 11.61
CA ILE A 68 9.49 -12.38 12.38
C ILE A 68 9.19 -13.59 13.27
N TRP A 69 8.95 -13.33 14.55
CA TRP A 69 8.43 -14.34 15.47
C TRP A 69 7.00 -13.99 15.84
N ALA A 70 6.10 -14.93 15.58
CA ALA A 70 4.70 -14.85 15.96
C ALA A 70 4.42 -15.79 17.13
N TYR A 71 3.90 -15.24 18.22
CA TYR A 71 3.50 -16.00 19.41
C TYR A 71 2.18 -15.44 19.94
N ASN A 72 1.11 -16.26 19.95
CA ASN A 72 -0.22 -15.86 20.43
C ASN A 72 -0.69 -14.49 19.89
N GLN A 73 -0.57 -14.28 18.57
CA GLN A 73 -0.90 -13.01 17.88
C GLN A 73 -0.03 -11.81 18.27
N ILE A 74 1.02 -12.01 19.07
CA ILE A 74 2.02 -11.01 19.38
C ILE A 74 3.21 -11.25 18.46
N TYR A 75 3.64 -10.17 17.83
CA TYR A 75 4.69 -10.22 16.82
C TYR A 75 5.94 -9.45 17.27
N PHE A 76 7.09 -10.10 17.06
CA PHE A 76 8.43 -9.61 17.33
C PHE A 76 9.25 -9.65 16.05
N SER A 77 10.21 -8.75 15.95
CA SER A 77 11.15 -8.73 14.83
C SER A 77 12.58 -8.77 15.34
N LYS A 78 13.41 -9.55 14.66
CA LYS A 78 14.86 -9.56 14.86
C LYS A 78 15.45 -8.15 14.69
N PHE A 79 14.83 -7.32 13.84
CA PHE A 79 15.24 -5.94 13.52
C PHE A 79 14.71 -4.89 14.51
N GLY A 80 13.98 -5.30 15.55
CA GLY A 80 13.51 -4.43 16.62
C GLY A 80 12.14 -3.82 16.34
N THR A 81 12.08 -2.51 16.13
CA THR A 81 10.81 -1.77 15.98
C THR A 81 10.17 -2.01 14.62
N LEU A 82 8.85 -1.81 14.51
CA LEU A 82 8.13 -1.91 13.23
C LEU A 82 8.78 -1.07 12.13
N LYS A 83 9.23 0.15 12.47
CA LYS A 83 9.88 1.08 11.54
C LYS A 83 11.18 0.49 10.98
N ASN A 84 12.03 -0.06 11.85
CA ASN A 84 13.30 -0.67 11.44
C ASN A 84 13.07 -1.95 10.65
N THR A 85 12.07 -2.76 11.04
CA THR A 85 11.68 -3.96 10.31
C THR A 85 11.23 -3.64 8.89
N VAL A 86 10.28 -2.72 8.73
CA VAL A 86 9.80 -2.27 7.41
C VAL A 86 10.95 -1.75 6.55
N LEU A 87 11.82 -0.89 7.12
CA LEU A 87 12.97 -0.36 6.41
C LEU A 87 13.91 -1.47 5.94
N HIS A 88 14.27 -2.41 6.82
CA HIS A 88 15.14 -3.53 6.49
C HIS A 88 14.60 -4.36 5.31
N HIS A 89 13.30 -4.66 5.32
CA HIS A 89 12.68 -5.41 4.23
C HIS A 89 12.68 -4.64 2.92
N ILE A 90 12.37 -3.33 2.93
CA ILE A 90 12.41 -2.50 1.72
C ILE A 90 13.84 -2.41 1.15
N GLU A 91 14.86 -2.25 1.99
CA GLU A 91 16.26 -2.19 1.57
C GLU A 91 16.79 -3.51 0.99
N LYS A 92 16.33 -4.64 1.53
CA LYS A 92 16.68 -5.99 1.08
C LYS A 92 15.88 -6.44 -0.14
N SER A 93 14.71 -5.85 -0.40
CA SER A 93 13.83 -6.27 -1.48
C SER A 93 14.48 -6.09 -2.85
N ILE A 94 14.16 -7.00 -3.77
CA ILE A 94 14.56 -6.89 -5.18
C ILE A 94 13.63 -5.92 -5.93
N MET A 95 12.36 -5.81 -5.54
CA MET A 95 11.31 -5.12 -6.30
C MET A 95 10.50 -4.12 -5.46
N GLY A 96 11.08 -3.69 -4.33
CA GLY A 96 10.35 -2.93 -3.31
C GLY A 96 9.16 -3.71 -2.75
N PHE A 97 8.27 -3.01 -2.07
CA PHE A 97 7.05 -3.60 -1.51
C PHE A 97 5.84 -2.68 -1.64
N THR A 98 4.66 -3.26 -1.85
CA THR A 98 3.40 -2.56 -1.61
C THR A 98 3.10 -2.50 -0.10
N CYS A 99 2.17 -1.64 0.30
CA CYS A 99 1.67 -1.64 1.68
C CYS A 99 1.07 -3.01 2.04
N TYR A 100 0.28 -3.59 1.14
CA TYR A 100 -0.38 -4.88 1.36
C TYR A 100 0.62 -6.03 1.54
N GLU A 101 1.66 -6.10 0.71
CA GLU A 101 2.69 -7.14 0.82
C GLU A 101 3.43 -7.07 2.16
N LEU A 102 3.72 -5.86 2.66
CA LEU A 102 4.30 -5.67 3.99
C LEU A 102 3.35 -6.15 5.10
N GLU A 103 2.07 -5.81 5.01
CA GLU A 103 1.05 -6.21 5.99
C GLU A 103 0.85 -7.73 6.03
N GLU A 104 0.96 -8.40 4.88
CA GLU A 104 0.79 -9.85 4.76
C GLU A 104 1.76 -10.62 5.66
N PHE A 105 3.05 -10.27 5.64
CA PHE A 105 4.04 -10.98 6.46
C PHE A 105 4.28 -10.33 7.84
N LEU A 106 4.05 -9.02 8.01
CA LEU A 106 4.14 -8.35 9.32
C LEU A 106 2.87 -8.52 10.17
N ARG A 107 1.78 -8.97 9.56
CA ARG A 107 0.49 -9.29 10.21
C ARG A 107 -0.14 -8.12 10.97
N ILE A 108 0.30 -6.89 10.71
CA ILE A 108 -0.26 -5.65 11.27
C ILE A 108 -0.29 -4.56 10.20
N PRO A 109 -1.19 -3.57 10.33
CA PRO A 109 -1.23 -2.44 9.41
C PRO A 109 0.07 -1.62 9.46
N VAL A 110 0.60 -1.27 8.29
CA VAL A 110 1.88 -0.51 8.20
C VAL A 110 1.75 0.83 7.49
N HIS A 111 0.56 1.19 7.00
CA HIS A 111 0.31 2.42 6.25
C HIS A 111 0.95 3.67 6.89
N ASN A 112 0.79 3.84 8.21
CA ASN A 112 1.34 4.99 8.92
C ASN A 112 2.87 4.94 9.00
N THR A 113 3.44 3.75 9.17
CA THR A 113 4.90 3.53 9.22
C THR A 113 5.56 3.85 7.89
N VAL A 114 5.03 3.33 6.77
CA VAL A 114 5.58 3.62 5.44
C VAL A 114 5.36 5.08 5.04
N SER A 115 4.23 5.67 5.45
CA SER A 115 3.97 7.10 5.24
C SER A 115 4.96 7.99 6.00
N ASP A 116 5.27 7.63 7.26
CA ASP A 116 6.26 8.33 8.07
C ASP A 116 7.67 8.20 7.48
N LEU A 117 8.09 6.98 7.12
CA LEU A 117 9.38 6.72 6.48
C LEU A 117 9.55 7.53 5.19
N TRP A 118 8.52 7.59 4.35
CA TRP A 118 8.55 8.35 3.10
C TRP A 118 8.60 9.86 3.33
N ARG A 119 7.77 10.40 4.23
CA ARG A 119 7.76 11.85 4.55
C ARG A 119 9.11 12.33 5.09
N ASN A 120 9.84 11.47 5.80
CA ASN A 120 11.16 11.77 6.34
C ASN A 120 12.30 11.41 5.36
N SER A 121 11.98 11.12 4.09
CA SER A 121 12.96 10.79 3.04
C SER A 121 13.87 9.59 3.37
N ILE A 122 13.39 8.68 4.22
CA ILE A 122 14.11 7.44 4.58
C ILE A 122 13.88 6.36 3.52
N ILE A 123 12.74 6.41 2.82
CA ILE A 123 12.39 5.56 1.70
C ILE A 123 11.80 6.40 0.57
N ASN A 124 11.91 5.90 -0.66
CA ASN A 124 11.22 6.44 -1.82
C ASN A 124 9.89 5.71 -2.04
N ARG A 125 9.02 6.30 -2.85
CA ARG A 125 7.81 5.62 -3.33
C ARG A 125 7.53 5.99 -4.78
N GLU A 126 7.08 5.02 -5.54
CA GLU A 126 6.60 5.20 -6.91
C GLU A 126 5.21 4.59 -7.07
N GLN A 127 4.44 5.07 -8.03
CA GLN A 127 3.06 4.64 -8.21
C GLN A 127 2.87 3.79 -9.47
N ILE A 128 2.25 2.62 -9.32
CA ILE A 128 1.78 1.79 -10.43
C ILE A 128 0.27 1.64 -10.30
N ALA A 129 -0.47 2.15 -11.28
CA ALA A 129 -1.92 2.26 -11.23
C ALA A 129 -2.42 2.94 -9.93
N ARG A 130 -3.04 2.19 -9.02
CA ARG A 130 -3.59 2.68 -7.74
C ARG A 130 -2.71 2.37 -6.53
N GLU A 131 -1.62 1.64 -6.71
CA GLU A 131 -0.78 1.18 -5.60
C GLU A 131 0.54 1.91 -5.58
N TYR A 132 1.01 2.21 -4.37
CA TYR A 132 2.36 2.69 -4.14
C TYR A 132 3.29 1.52 -3.88
N ILE A 133 4.41 1.52 -4.59
CA ILE A 133 5.56 0.66 -4.35
C ILE A 133 6.55 1.49 -3.53
N TYR A 134 6.87 1.02 -2.33
CA TYR A 134 7.87 1.61 -1.47
C TYR A 134 9.23 1.01 -1.78
N LEU A 135 10.22 1.89 -1.91
CA LEU A 135 11.50 1.62 -2.52
C LEU A 135 12.61 2.14 -1.60
N SER A 136 13.75 1.47 -1.63
CA SER A 136 14.96 1.97 -0.98
C SER A 136 15.43 3.26 -1.64
N VAL A 137 16.12 4.12 -0.89
CA VAL A 137 16.68 5.35 -1.44
C VAL A 137 17.82 5.05 -2.42
N GLU A 138 18.67 4.08 -2.10
CA GLU A 138 19.86 3.74 -2.89
C GLU A 138 19.54 2.94 -4.16
N LYS A 139 18.62 1.96 -4.09
CA LYS A 139 18.33 1.02 -5.18
C LYS A 139 16.95 1.24 -5.80
N GLY A 140 16.32 2.38 -5.51
CA GLY A 140 14.91 2.60 -5.81
C GLY A 140 14.58 2.46 -7.29
N ASP A 141 15.41 3.03 -8.17
CA ASP A 141 15.20 2.95 -9.63
C ASP A 141 15.26 1.50 -10.13
N THR A 142 16.29 0.74 -9.72
CA THR A 142 16.44 -0.67 -10.07
C THR A 142 15.29 -1.52 -9.54
N GLN A 143 14.88 -1.30 -8.27
CA GLN A 143 13.76 -2.00 -7.67
C GLN A 143 12.46 -1.74 -8.43
N PHE A 144 12.24 -0.49 -8.86
CA PHE A 144 11.04 -0.09 -9.56
C PHE A 144 10.97 -0.65 -10.97
N GLU A 145 12.08 -0.63 -11.72
CA GLU A 145 12.14 -1.22 -13.05
C GLU A 145 11.91 -2.73 -13.02
N LEU A 146 12.52 -3.45 -12.06
CA LEU A 146 12.26 -4.88 -11.87
C LEU A 146 10.80 -5.15 -11.50
N ARG A 147 10.17 -4.29 -10.68
CA ARG A 147 8.75 -4.40 -10.36
C ARG A 147 7.87 -4.25 -11.61
N LYS A 148 8.15 -3.29 -12.49
CA LYS A 148 7.43 -3.13 -13.77
C LYS A 148 7.55 -4.39 -14.64
N GLN A 149 8.78 -4.90 -14.81
CA GLN A 149 9.03 -6.11 -15.58
C GLN A 149 8.31 -7.33 -15.00
N TYR A 150 8.26 -7.46 -13.67
CA TYR A 150 7.53 -8.51 -12.98
C TYR A 150 6.02 -8.42 -13.25
N ILE A 151 5.43 -7.22 -13.14
CA ILE A 151 4.00 -7.02 -13.42
C ILE A 151 3.67 -7.32 -14.88
N ILE A 152 4.49 -6.84 -15.82
CA ILE A 152 4.32 -7.13 -17.24
C ILE A 152 4.43 -8.63 -17.50
N SER A 153 5.44 -9.30 -16.95
CA SER A 153 5.63 -10.74 -17.14
C SER A 153 4.50 -11.58 -16.55
N LYS A 154 3.96 -11.17 -15.40
CA LYS A 154 2.75 -11.78 -14.80
C LYS A 154 1.50 -11.54 -15.66
N ASN A 155 1.46 -10.45 -16.41
CA ASN A 155 0.36 -10.06 -17.30
C ASN A 155 0.58 -10.43 -18.78
N ARG A 156 1.58 -11.27 -19.11
CA ARG A 156 1.96 -11.70 -20.49
C ARG A 156 0.91 -12.58 -21.21
N GLY A 157 -0.37 -12.25 -21.07
CA GLY A 157 -1.40 -12.56 -22.05
C GLY A 157 -1.63 -11.43 -23.07
N VAL A 158 -1.14 -10.21 -22.82
CA VAL A 158 -1.35 -9.05 -23.71
C VAL A 158 -0.09 -8.18 -23.75
N THR A 159 0.47 -7.92 -24.93
CA THR A 159 1.58 -6.96 -25.10
C THR A 159 1.03 -5.52 -25.14
N GLU A 160 1.77 -4.52 -24.63
CA GLU A 160 1.30 -3.12 -24.60
C GLU A 160 1.04 -2.55 -26.01
N GLU A 161 1.91 -2.85 -26.99
CA GLU A 161 1.71 -2.44 -28.39
C GLU A 161 0.44 -3.04 -29.00
N SER A 162 0.13 -4.31 -28.72
CA SER A 162 -1.14 -4.90 -29.17
C SER A 162 -2.34 -4.32 -28.41
N THR A 163 -2.16 -3.92 -27.14
CA THR A 163 -3.25 -3.36 -26.32
C THR A 163 -3.72 -2.02 -26.84
N ASP A 164 -2.81 -1.13 -27.26
CA ASP A 164 -3.20 0.18 -27.78
C ASP A 164 -3.87 0.07 -29.16
N GLU A 165 -3.46 -0.88 -30.01
CA GLU A 165 -4.17 -1.20 -31.26
C GLU A 165 -5.57 -1.77 -31.00
N TYR A 166 -5.70 -2.72 -30.07
CA TYR A 166 -7.01 -3.25 -29.69
C TYR A 166 -7.89 -2.19 -29.03
N LEU A 167 -7.31 -1.28 -28.25
CA LEU A 167 -8.01 -0.15 -27.67
C LEU A 167 -8.49 0.82 -28.76
N ALA A 168 -7.65 1.16 -29.74
CA ALA A 168 -8.04 2.01 -30.86
C ALA A 168 -9.16 1.35 -31.69
N LEU A 169 -9.04 0.06 -31.99
CA LEU A 169 -10.09 -0.72 -32.65
C LEU A 169 -11.38 -0.70 -31.83
N PHE A 170 -11.32 -1.04 -30.54
CA PHE A 170 -12.48 -1.03 -29.65
C PHE A 170 -13.13 0.35 -29.61
N MET A 171 -12.35 1.43 -29.46
CA MET A 171 -12.85 2.80 -29.46
C MET A 171 -13.53 3.16 -30.79
N SER A 172 -13.06 2.64 -31.92
CA SER A 172 -13.69 2.87 -33.23
C SER A 172 -15.09 2.25 -33.35
N LEU A 173 -15.36 1.16 -32.62
CA LEU A 173 -16.66 0.49 -32.58
C LEU A 173 -17.70 1.23 -31.71
N LEU A 174 -17.24 2.15 -30.85
CA LEU A 174 -18.08 2.86 -29.91
C LEU A 174 -18.62 4.17 -30.51
N ASN A 175 -19.85 4.54 -30.13
CA ASN A 175 -20.36 5.88 -30.39
C ASN A 175 -19.76 6.92 -29.43
N GLU A 176 -19.94 8.21 -29.72
CA GLU A 176 -19.37 9.31 -28.91
C GLU A 176 -19.78 9.27 -27.43
N LYS A 177 -20.99 8.80 -27.12
CA LYS A 177 -21.45 8.64 -25.73
C LYS A 177 -20.71 7.49 -25.05
N GLN A 178 -20.62 6.33 -25.70
CA GLN A 178 -19.93 5.15 -25.19
C GLN A 178 -18.44 5.40 -24.99
N LYS A 179 -17.75 6.02 -25.96
CA LYS A 179 -16.34 6.45 -25.85
C LYS A 179 -16.13 7.32 -24.62
N ARG A 180 -17.00 8.34 -24.44
CA ARG A 180 -16.95 9.25 -23.29
C ARG A 180 -17.11 8.52 -21.96
N LEU A 181 -18.11 7.64 -21.85
CA LEU A 181 -18.37 6.88 -20.62
C LEU A 181 -17.24 5.90 -20.33
N PHE A 182 -16.76 5.16 -21.32
CA PHE A 182 -15.62 4.25 -21.17
C PHE A 182 -14.36 4.99 -20.70
N ALA A 183 -14.02 6.10 -21.35
CA ALA A 183 -12.88 6.92 -20.92
C ALA A 183 -13.07 7.47 -19.51
N GLY A 184 -14.29 7.89 -19.15
CA GLY A 184 -14.62 8.31 -17.79
C GLY A 184 -14.44 7.20 -16.74
N TYR A 185 -14.82 5.97 -17.08
CA TYR A 185 -14.64 4.79 -16.23
C TYR A 185 -13.16 4.44 -16.04
N GLU A 186 -12.38 4.40 -17.13
CA GLU A 186 -10.94 4.13 -17.07
C GLU A 186 -10.18 5.24 -16.32
N SER A 187 -10.60 6.50 -16.47
CA SER A 187 -10.02 7.61 -15.68
C SER A 187 -10.30 7.42 -14.19
N MET A 188 -11.53 7.02 -13.83
CA MET A 188 -11.89 6.72 -12.46
C MET A 188 -11.00 5.60 -11.90
N LYS A 189 -10.68 4.55 -12.69
CA LYS A 189 -9.72 3.51 -12.31
C LYS A 189 -8.31 4.02 -12.05
N LEU A 190 -7.84 5.05 -12.73
CA LEU A 190 -6.48 5.57 -12.51
C LEU A 190 -6.38 6.54 -11.33
N GLY A 191 -7.49 7.18 -10.92
CA GLY A 191 -7.48 8.11 -9.78
C GLY A 191 -6.96 9.49 -10.14
N TYR A 192 -6.12 10.09 -9.30
CA TYR A 192 -5.58 11.44 -9.54
C TYR A 192 -4.74 11.49 -10.82
N GLY A 193 -5.01 12.48 -11.68
CA GLY A 193 -4.39 12.58 -13.02
C GLY A 193 -4.92 11.58 -14.06
N GLY A 194 -5.95 10.79 -13.72
CA GLY A 194 -6.56 9.81 -14.63
C GLY A 194 -7.15 10.45 -15.89
N ASP A 195 -7.78 11.62 -15.77
CA ASP A 195 -8.40 12.31 -16.92
C ASP A 195 -7.36 12.63 -18.01
N ASP A 196 -6.16 13.12 -17.63
CA ASP A 196 -5.08 13.45 -18.57
C ASP A 196 -4.48 12.20 -19.21
N LYS A 197 -4.18 11.17 -18.41
CA LYS A 197 -3.61 9.92 -18.93
C LYS A 197 -4.54 9.23 -19.93
N ILE A 198 -5.84 9.19 -19.64
CA ILE A 198 -6.82 8.58 -20.56
C ILE A 198 -7.05 9.45 -21.79
N SER A 199 -7.01 10.78 -21.66
CA SER A 199 -7.08 11.69 -22.81
C SER A 199 -5.95 11.40 -23.82
N GLN A 200 -4.72 11.22 -23.34
CA GLN A 200 -3.57 10.89 -24.19
C GLN A 200 -3.73 9.53 -24.89
N LYS A 201 -4.19 8.50 -24.17
CA LYS A 201 -4.38 7.14 -24.74
C LYS A 201 -5.52 7.04 -25.74
N THR A 202 -6.63 7.74 -25.49
CA THR A 202 -7.86 7.60 -26.30
C THR A 202 -8.00 8.66 -27.39
N GLY A 203 -7.17 9.71 -27.37
CA GLY A 203 -7.31 10.88 -28.24
C GLY A 203 -8.50 11.78 -27.90
N LEU A 204 -9.25 11.50 -26.84
CA LEU A 204 -10.39 12.32 -26.42
C LEU A 204 -9.94 13.56 -25.66
N ASN A 205 -10.71 14.65 -25.75
CA ASN A 205 -10.44 15.84 -24.93
C ASN A 205 -10.58 15.53 -23.42
N VAL A 206 -9.66 16.01 -22.59
CA VAL A 206 -9.67 15.85 -21.11
C VAL A 206 -11.03 16.21 -20.50
N LYS A 207 -11.70 17.27 -20.98
CA LYS A 207 -13.04 17.67 -20.48
C LYS A 207 -14.12 16.64 -20.82
N THR A 208 -14.01 15.96 -21.97
CA THR A 208 -14.90 14.86 -22.35
C THR A 208 -14.74 13.68 -21.41
N VAL A 209 -13.49 13.27 -21.12
CA VAL A 209 -13.17 12.22 -20.15
C VAL A 209 -13.75 12.56 -18.77
N SER A 210 -13.49 13.78 -18.29
CA SER A 210 -14.00 14.28 -17.01
C SER A 210 -15.53 14.28 -16.93
N ARG A 211 -16.20 14.68 -18.02
CA ARG A 211 -17.67 14.64 -18.12
C ARG A 211 -18.20 13.21 -18.01
N GLY A 212 -17.62 12.26 -18.74
CA GLY A 212 -18.01 10.84 -18.66
C GLY A 212 -17.87 10.28 -17.24
N ARG A 213 -16.78 10.61 -16.56
CA ARG A 213 -16.55 10.22 -15.16
C ARG A 213 -17.62 10.77 -14.22
N LYS A 214 -18.00 12.05 -14.36
CA LYS A 214 -19.07 12.68 -13.56
C LYS A 214 -20.44 12.06 -13.83
N GLU A 215 -20.77 11.75 -15.08
CA GLU A 215 -22.01 11.08 -15.46
C GLU A 215 -22.12 9.69 -14.81
N LEU A 216 -21.03 8.92 -14.79
CA LEU A 216 -20.97 7.62 -14.11
C LEU A 216 -21.10 7.73 -12.59
N ILE A 217 -20.38 8.67 -11.96
CA ILE A 217 -20.43 8.88 -10.50
C ILE A 217 -21.83 9.29 -10.05
N SER A 218 -22.47 10.18 -10.82
CA SER A 218 -23.84 10.64 -10.54
C SER A 218 -24.92 9.61 -10.91
N LYS A 219 -24.54 8.46 -11.48
CA LYS A 219 -25.44 7.42 -12.02
C LYS A 219 -26.48 7.97 -13.02
N ASN A 220 -26.18 9.10 -13.66
CA ASN A 220 -27.07 9.78 -14.58
C ASN A 220 -26.75 9.35 -16.02
N VAL A 221 -27.02 8.08 -16.32
CA VAL A 221 -26.75 7.47 -17.64
C VAL A 221 -28.00 6.79 -18.17
N ASP A 222 -28.62 7.42 -19.17
CA ASP A 222 -29.72 6.81 -19.94
C ASP A 222 -29.16 5.72 -20.86
N ILE A 223 -29.58 4.47 -20.72
CA ILE A 223 -29.02 3.33 -21.47
C ILE A 223 -29.57 3.31 -22.91
N ASP A 224 -30.82 3.71 -23.09
CA ASP A 224 -31.56 3.57 -24.36
C ASP A 224 -31.34 4.77 -25.29
N ARG A 225 -30.89 5.91 -24.76
CA ARG A 225 -30.83 7.17 -25.49
C ARG A 225 -29.42 7.72 -25.68
N ILE A 226 -29.01 7.92 -26.93
CA ILE A 226 -27.68 8.48 -27.25
C ILE A 226 -27.57 9.99 -26.95
N ARG A 227 -28.65 10.75 -27.14
CA ARG A 227 -28.70 12.22 -26.91
C ARG A 227 -29.64 12.55 -25.76
N GLU A 228 -29.41 13.60 -24.99
CA GLU A 228 -30.37 14.06 -23.98
C GLU A 228 -31.69 14.60 -24.60
N LYS A 229 -32.75 14.71 -23.78
CA LYS A 229 -34.04 15.29 -24.18
C LYS A 229 -33.86 16.77 -24.52
N GLY A 230 -34.09 17.14 -25.79
CA GLY A 230 -33.99 18.52 -26.28
C GLY A 230 -32.71 18.87 -27.04
N ALA A 231 -31.71 17.98 -27.11
CA ALA A 231 -30.43 18.25 -27.80
C ALA A 231 -30.45 18.06 -29.33
N GLY A 232 -31.62 18.18 -29.96
CA GLY A 232 -31.76 18.14 -31.42
C GLY A 232 -31.48 19.51 -32.04
N ARG A 233 -30.95 19.55 -33.26
CA ARG A 233 -30.91 20.80 -34.05
C ARG A 233 -32.35 21.28 -34.26
N PRO A 234 -32.72 22.53 -33.93
CA PRO A 234 -34.07 23.03 -34.17
C PRO A 234 -34.43 22.87 -35.64
N SER A 235 -35.59 22.28 -35.93
CA SER A 235 -36.08 22.15 -37.30
C SER A 235 -36.26 23.55 -37.90
N LEU A 236 -35.67 23.80 -39.07
CA LEU A 236 -35.92 25.03 -39.83
C LEU A 236 -37.43 25.11 -40.11
N LYS A 237 -38.14 26.05 -39.48
CA LYS A 237 -39.54 26.32 -39.79
C LYS A 237 -39.64 26.73 -41.26
N LYS A 238 -40.30 25.92 -42.09
CA LYS A 238 -40.69 26.36 -43.45
C LYS A 238 -41.70 27.49 -43.29
N THR A 239 -41.32 28.71 -43.66
CA THR A 239 -42.26 29.81 -43.84
C THR A 239 -43.11 29.52 -45.09
N LYS A 240 -44.43 29.39 -44.90
CA LYS A 240 -45.37 29.42 -46.03
C LYS A 240 -45.33 30.83 -46.61
N LYS A 241 -44.91 30.97 -47.87
CA LYS A 241 -45.15 32.19 -48.65
C LYS A 241 -46.67 32.28 -48.88
N SER A 242 -47.25 33.37 -48.39
CA SER A 242 -48.57 33.88 -48.79
C SER A 242 -48.53 34.39 -50.21
#